data_AF-A0A1Y1LT16-F1
#
_entry.id   AF-A0A1Y1LT16-F1
#
_cell.length_a   1.000
_cell.length_b   1.000
_cell.length_c   1.000
_cell.angle_alpha   90.00
_cell.angle_beta   90.00
_cell.angle_gamma   90.00
#
_symmetry.space_group_name_H-M   'P 1'
#
loop_
_entity.id
_entity.type
_entity.pdbx_description
1 polymer ?
#
loop_
_entity_poly.entity_id
_entity_poly.type
_entity_poly.pdbx_seq_one_letter_code
_entity_poly.pdbx_strand_id
1 'polypeptide(L)'
;MMEVEQFSRARYSCMQKLSFGMGHIYNDLCAAVWFSYTLFYLQVVLQVESSTAGTLIMLGQVVDAVATPIVGWAIDKTGVLKVWHFAGTTAVGVGFSLIFSIVPNTNSWWSILWYSGLIILFQVGWATVQISHLAIIPCISQDHTHSADLTTIRYAASVCCGITVYLITWMVLKTTQYVDKFGPDDFYKFREIAFILSFIGIFSSLLFYCGLHAVNYRYENLSESNGLLRPQSSLLKTSIIYQVSLL
;
A
#
# COMPACT_ATOMS: atom_id res chain seq x y z
N MET A 1 10.05 -40.59 -3.95
CA MET A 1 8.73 -39.92 -3.99
C MET A 1 8.35 -39.29 -2.65
N MET A 2 8.64 -39.91 -1.50
CA MET A 2 8.48 -39.28 -0.17
C MET A 2 9.45 -38.12 0.13
N GLU A 3 10.68 -38.13 -0.41
CA GLU A 3 11.64 -37.04 -0.17
C GLU A 3 11.27 -35.71 -0.88
N VAL A 4 10.47 -35.77 -1.95
CA VAL A 4 10.00 -34.59 -2.68
C VAL A 4 8.92 -33.83 -1.88
N GLU A 5 8.08 -34.54 -1.11
CA GLU A 5 7.11 -33.94 -0.19
C GLU A 5 7.77 -33.33 1.05
N GLN A 6 8.90 -33.88 1.49
CA GLN A 6 9.56 -33.44 2.70
C GLN A 6 10.38 -32.15 2.50
N PHE A 7 10.90 -31.91 1.29
CA PHE A 7 11.69 -30.70 0.96
C PHE A 7 10.85 -29.45 0.61
N SER A 8 9.56 -29.63 0.30
CA SER A 8 8.60 -28.53 0.09
C SER A 8 8.31 -27.74 1.40
N ARG A 9 8.54 -28.34 2.57
CA ARG A 9 8.19 -27.81 3.90
C ARG A 9 9.25 -26.88 4.54
N ALA A 10 9.99 -26.11 3.76
CA ALA A 10 10.82 -25.06 4.35
C ALA A 10 9.92 -23.95 4.93
N ARG A 11 9.49 -24.08 6.19
CA ARG A 11 8.77 -23.04 6.93
C ARG A 11 9.54 -21.72 6.81
N TYR A 12 8.89 -20.70 6.29
CA TYR A 12 9.45 -19.35 6.28
C TYR A 12 9.80 -18.94 7.70
N SER A 13 10.99 -18.35 7.87
CA SER A 13 11.40 -17.79 9.14
C SER A 13 10.41 -16.68 9.56
N CYS A 14 10.20 -16.52 10.86
CA CYS A 14 9.37 -15.44 11.40
C CYS A 14 9.76 -14.06 10.81
N MET A 15 11.06 -13.83 10.61
CA MET A 15 11.59 -12.63 9.95
C MET A 15 11.08 -12.45 8.52
N GLN A 16 10.96 -13.53 7.74
CA GLN A 16 10.46 -13.46 6.35
C GLN A 16 8.95 -13.16 6.31
N LYS A 17 8.19 -13.73 7.25
CA LYS A 17 6.76 -13.41 7.41
C LYS A 17 6.55 -11.94 7.81
N LEU A 18 7.41 -11.42 8.70
CA LEU A 18 7.41 -10.03 9.09
C LEU A 18 7.77 -9.11 7.93
N SER A 19 8.86 -9.36 7.21
CA SER A 19 9.24 -8.60 6.02
C SER A 19 8.13 -8.54 4.98
N PHE A 20 7.31 -9.60 4.86
CA PHE A 20 6.15 -9.59 3.98
C PHE A 20 5.07 -8.59 4.42
N GLY A 21 4.71 -8.58 5.71
CA GLY A 21 3.78 -7.61 6.29
C GLY A 21 4.25 -6.16 6.11
N MET A 22 5.57 -5.93 6.08
CA MET A 22 6.18 -4.62 5.88
C MET A 22 5.93 -4.01 4.49
N GLY A 23 5.59 -4.82 3.49
CA GLY A 23 5.34 -4.33 2.12
C GLY A 23 4.15 -3.38 2.02
N HIS A 24 3.16 -3.56 2.90
CA HIS A 24 1.94 -2.76 2.90
C HIS A 24 1.96 -1.57 3.87
N ILE A 25 2.85 -1.60 4.86
CA ILE A 25 2.92 -0.59 5.94
C ILE A 25 2.87 0.85 5.43
N TYR A 26 3.57 1.20 4.34
CA TYR A 26 3.53 2.56 3.84
C TYR A 26 2.11 2.99 3.42
N ASN A 27 1.42 2.10 2.72
CA ASN A 27 0.05 2.34 2.24
C ASN A 27 -0.93 2.46 3.42
N ASP A 28 -0.75 1.64 4.45
CA ASP A 28 -1.54 1.68 5.69
C ASP A 28 -1.30 2.97 6.50
N LEU A 29 -0.04 3.43 6.62
CA LEU A 29 0.28 4.71 7.26
C LEU A 29 -0.38 5.88 6.53
N CYS A 30 -0.28 5.91 5.20
CA CYS A 30 -0.94 6.95 4.39
C CYS A 30 -2.47 6.88 4.50
N ALA A 31 -3.06 5.68 4.49
CA ALA A 31 -4.50 5.49 4.62
C ALA A 31 -5.03 6.01 5.97
N ALA A 32 -4.32 5.73 7.06
CA ALA A 32 -4.69 6.26 8.38
C ALA A 32 -4.72 7.80 8.39
N VAL A 33 -3.74 8.47 7.76
CA VAL A 33 -3.76 9.93 7.61
C VAL A 33 -4.89 10.40 6.68
N TRP A 34 -5.07 9.70 5.55
CA TRP A 34 -6.10 10.01 4.56
C TRP A 34 -7.50 10.07 5.19
N PHE A 35 -7.89 8.99 5.88
CA PHE A 35 -9.22 8.88 6.46
C PHE A 35 -9.43 9.70 7.74
N SER A 36 -8.40 9.91 8.56
CA SER A 36 -8.57 10.58 9.85
C SER A 36 -8.28 12.08 9.84
N TYR A 37 -7.35 12.55 9.01
CA TYR A 37 -6.81 13.92 9.14
C TYR A 37 -6.89 14.76 7.87
N THR A 38 -7.10 14.16 6.69
CA THR A 38 -7.05 14.93 5.43
C THR A 38 -8.20 15.92 5.30
N LEU A 39 -9.42 15.55 5.69
CA LEU A 39 -10.55 16.49 5.66
C LEU A 39 -10.32 17.67 6.61
N PHE A 40 -9.82 17.38 7.82
CA PHE A 40 -9.44 18.41 8.79
C PHE A 40 -8.37 19.35 8.23
N TYR A 41 -7.32 18.78 7.62
CA TYR A 41 -6.26 19.55 6.97
C TYR A 41 -6.79 20.46 5.86
N LEU A 42 -7.67 19.96 4.98
CA LEU A 42 -8.26 20.76 3.91
C LEU A 42 -9.10 21.93 4.47
N GLN A 43 -9.95 21.68 5.48
CA GLN A 43 -10.89 22.68 5.99
C GLN A 43 -10.27 23.68 6.97
N VAL A 44 -9.43 23.21 7.90
CA VAL A 44 -8.92 24.02 9.02
C VAL A 44 -7.58 24.65 8.70
N VAL A 45 -6.69 23.90 8.05
CA VAL A 45 -5.33 24.37 7.76
C VAL A 45 -5.30 25.08 6.41
N LEU A 46 -5.82 24.46 5.36
CA LEU A 46 -5.88 25.08 4.04
C LEU A 46 -7.09 25.99 3.84
N GLN A 47 -8.02 26.07 4.79
CA GLN A 47 -9.21 26.92 4.70
C GLN A 47 -10.02 26.72 3.41
N VAL A 48 -10.03 25.49 2.88
CA VAL A 48 -10.87 25.11 1.75
C VAL A 48 -12.32 25.04 2.23
N GLU A 49 -13.25 25.59 1.43
CA GLU A 49 -14.68 25.50 1.70
C GLU A 49 -15.12 24.05 1.92
N SER A 50 -15.96 23.81 2.93
CA SER A 50 -16.38 22.47 3.34
C SER A 50 -16.97 21.63 2.20
N SER A 51 -17.73 22.27 1.30
CA SER A 51 -18.29 21.66 0.08
C SER A 51 -17.19 21.10 -0.84
N THR A 52 -16.22 21.95 -1.17
CA THR A 52 -15.08 21.61 -2.03
C THR A 52 -14.20 20.55 -1.39
N ALA A 53 -13.88 20.69 -0.10
CA ALA A 53 -13.09 19.71 0.64
C ALA A 53 -13.77 18.33 0.65
N GLY A 54 -15.08 18.28 0.90
CA GLY A 54 -15.86 17.04 0.84
C GLY A 54 -15.85 16.40 -0.56
N THR A 55 -15.94 17.22 -1.60
CA THR A 55 -15.89 16.77 -3.00
C THR A 55 -14.52 16.18 -3.36
N LEU A 56 -13.43 16.78 -2.88
CA LEU A 56 -12.07 16.24 -3.08
C LEU A 56 -11.88 14.87 -2.39
N ILE A 57 -12.40 14.72 -1.17
CA ILE A 57 -12.38 13.41 -0.48
C ILE A 57 -13.22 12.38 -1.23
N MET A 58 -14.42 12.76 -1.67
CA MET A 58 -15.32 11.90 -2.44
C MET A 58 -14.70 11.47 -3.79
N LEU A 59 -14.06 12.40 -4.50
CA LEU A 59 -13.29 12.12 -5.70
C LEU A 59 -12.29 10.99 -5.45
N GLY A 60 -11.58 11.04 -4.33
CA GLY A 60 -10.63 9.99 -3.98
C GLY A 60 -11.28 8.60 -3.86
N GLN A 61 -12.46 8.51 -3.24
CA GLN A 61 -13.20 7.25 -3.10
C GLN A 61 -13.65 6.70 -4.46
N VAL A 62 -14.16 7.58 -5.34
CA VAL A 62 -14.60 7.19 -6.69
C VAL A 62 -13.41 6.69 -7.52
N VAL A 63 -12.29 7.39 -7.45
CA VAL A 63 -11.06 6.99 -8.17
C VAL A 63 -10.57 5.64 -7.69
N ASP A 64 -10.54 5.39 -6.38
CA ASP A 64 -10.12 4.10 -5.82
C ASP A 64 -11.04 2.95 -6.26
N ALA A 65 -12.34 3.17 -6.20
CA ALA A 65 -13.34 2.19 -6.62
C ALA A 65 -13.20 1.80 -8.11
N VAL A 66 -12.82 2.75 -8.96
CA VAL A 66 -12.58 2.51 -10.40
C VAL A 66 -11.19 1.94 -10.65
N ALA A 67 -10.16 2.43 -9.97
CA ALA A 67 -8.77 2.02 -10.16
C ALA A 67 -8.55 0.57 -9.74
N THR A 68 -9.17 0.13 -8.64
CA THR A 68 -9.01 -1.21 -8.08
C THR A 68 -9.26 -2.34 -9.10
N PRO A 69 -10.42 -2.43 -9.78
CA PRO A 69 -10.67 -3.47 -10.78
C PRO A 69 -9.79 -3.32 -12.03
N ILE A 70 -9.50 -2.09 -12.47
CA ILE A 70 -8.64 -1.82 -13.63
C ILE A 70 -7.22 -2.34 -13.38
N VAL A 71 -6.67 -2.02 -12.21
CA VAL A 71 -5.33 -2.46 -11.82
C VAL A 71 -5.29 -3.97 -11.61
N GLY A 72 -6.32 -4.57 -11.02
CA GLY A 72 -6.44 -6.03 -10.94
C GLY A 72 -6.35 -6.69 -12.30
N TRP A 73 -7.16 -6.24 -13.26
CA TRP A 73 -7.10 -6.74 -14.64
C TRP A 73 -5.72 -6.53 -15.30
N ALA A 74 -5.10 -5.37 -15.10
CA ALA A 74 -3.79 -5.06 -15.69
C ALA A 74 -2.66 -5.92 -15.10
N ILE A 75 -2.72 -6.19 -13.79
CA ILE A 75 -1.79 -7.08 -13.09
C ILE A 75 -1.95 -8.50 -13.60
N ASP A 76 -3.18 -9.01 -13.71
CA ASP A 76 -3.45 -10.36 -14.20
C ASP A 76 -2.92 -10.58 -15.63
N LYS A 77 -3.00 -9.54 -16.48
CA LYS A 77 -2.51 -9.61 -17.87
C LYS A 77 -0.99 -9.60 -17.98
N THR A 78 -0.30 -8.91 -17.07
CA THR A 78 1.16 -8.69 -17.17
C THR A 78 1.97 -9.65 -16.30
N GLY A 79 1.41 -10.11 -15.19
CA GLY A 79 2.03 -11.08 -14.27
C GLY A 79 3.23 -10.56 -13.46
N VAL A 80 3.63 -9.29 -13.61
CA VAL A 80 4.84 -8.72 -12.98
C VAL A 80 4.56 -7.99 -11.67
N LEU A 81 4.05 -8.71 -10.67
CA LEU A 81 3.58 -8.18 -9.37
C LEU A 81 4.55 -7.20 -8.69
N LYS A 82 5.86 -7.50 -8.69
CA LYS A 82 6.88 -6.68 -8.02
C LYS A 82 7.02 -5.29 -8.64
N VAL A 83 6.93 -5.21 -9.97
CA VAL A 83 7.06 -3.96 -10.72
C VAL A 83 5.83 -3.08 -10.45
N TRP A 84 4.64 -3.68 -10.46
CA TRP A 84 3.40 -2.98 -10.10
C TRP A 84 3.44 -2.46 -8.66
N HIS A 85 3.87 -3.28 -7.70
CA HIS A 85 4.01 -2.86 -6.31
C HIS A 85 4.97 -1.67 -6.16
N PHE A 86 6.12 -1.71 -6.84
CA PHE A 86 7.10 -0.63 -6.83
C PHE A 86 6.58 0.66 -7.48
N ALA A 87 5.93 0.54 -8.63
CA ALA A 87 5.30 1.66 -9.32
C ALA A 87 4.22 2.31 -8.45
N GLY A 88 3.35 1.51 -7.84
CA GLY A 88 2.33 1.98 -6.90
C GLY A 88 2.93 2.67 -5.68
N THR A 89 3.96 2.09 -5.07
CA THR A 89 4.63 2.64 -3.87
C THR A 89 5.24 4.01 -4.19
N THR A 90 5.84 4.14 -5.37
CA THR A 90 6.41 5.40 -5.85
C THR A 90 5.32 6.45 -6.09
N ALA A 91 4.21 6.06 -6.74
CA ALA A 91 3.07 6.94 -6.98
C ALA A 91 2.42 7.43 -5.67
N VAL A 92 2.26 6.54 -4.69
CA VAL A 92 1.80 6.88 -3.33
C VAL A 92 2.76 7.88 -2.69
N GLY A 93 4.07 7.63 -2.74
CA GLY A 93 5.04 8.50 -2.09
C GLY A 93 5.09 9.90 -2.69
N VAL A 94 4.99 10.02 -4.01
CA VAL A 94 4.91 11.32 -4.70
C VAL A 94 3.58 12.00 -4.39
N GLY A 95 2.45 11.31 -4.60
CA GLY A 95 1.12 11.87 -4.41
C GLY A 95 0.88 12.34 -2.97
N PHE A 96 1.12 11.46 -2.00
CA PHE A 96 0.94 11.76 -0.58
C PHE A 96 1.83 12.91 -0.10
N SER A 97 3.11 12.89 -0.44
CA SER A 97 4.03 13.96 -0.02
C SER A 97 3.64 15.31 -0.61
N LEU A 98 3.22 15.35 -1.88
CA LEU A 98 2.84 16.60 -2.55
C LEU A 98 1.54 17.20 -2.01
N ILE A 99 0.57 16.37 -1.60
CA ILE A 99 -0.71 16.83 -1.00
C ILE A 99 -0.45 17.72 0.23
N PHE A 100 0.52 17.35 1.07
CA PHE A 100 0.83 18.05 2.33
C PHE A 100 2.01 19.05 2.23
N SER A 101 2.74 19.09 1.11
CA SER A 101 3.95 19.92 0.96
C SER A 101 3.71 21.29 0.34
N ILE A 102 2.65 21.45 -0.46
CA ILE A 102 2.39 22.68 -1.23
C ILE A 102 1.22 23.42 -0.60
N VAL A 103 1.39 24.71 -0.29
CA VAL A 103 0.27 25.60 0.08
C VAL A 103 -0.32 26.17 -1.21
N PRO A 104 -1.53 25.78 -1.63
CA PRO A 104 -2.18 26.40 -2.78
C PRO A 104 -2.66 27.82 -2.44
N ASN A 105 -2.80 28.64 -3.48
CA ASN A 105 -3.65 29.82 -3.39
C ASN A 105 -5.12 29.36 -3.47
N THR A 106 -5.79 29.33 -2.33
CA THR A 106 -7.07 28.62 -2.11
C THR A 106 -8.24 29.17 -2.93
N ASN A 107 -8.13 30.40 -3.43
CA ASN A 107 -9.16 31.05 -4.25
C ASN A 107 -9.08 30.75 -5.75
N SER A 108 -8.13 29.91 -6.21
CA SER A 108 -7.97 29.63 -7.64
C SER A 108 -8.55 28.27 -8.03
N TRP A 109 -9.36 28.24 -9.09
CA TRP A 109 -9.80 27.01 -9.76
C TRP A 109 -8.61 26.07 -10.11
N TRP A 110 -7.47 26.65 -10.48
CA TRP A 110 -6.24 25.91 -10.77
C TRP A 110 -5.73 25.10 -9.58
N SER A 111 -5.90 25.61 -8.36
CA SER A 111 -5.51 24.90 -7.14
C SER A 111 -6.37 23.66 -6.90
N ILE A 112 -7.67 23.74 -7.18
CA ILE A 112 -8.60 22.61 -7.04
C ILE A 112 -8.25 21.51 -8.05
N LEU A 113 -7.97 21.87 -9.31
CA LEU A 113 -7.53 20.92 -10.32
C LEU A 113 -6.20 20.26 -9.95
N TRP A 114 -5.25 21.03 -9.43
CA TRP A 114 -3.96 20.51 -8.97
C TRP A 114 -4.14 19.47 -7.86
N TYR A 115 -4.92 19.79 -6.81
CA TYR A 115 -5.22 18.84 -5.73
C TYR A 115 -5.97 17.61 -6.23
N SER A 116 -6.93 17.79 -7.14
CA SER A 116 -7.66 16.67 -7.75
C SER A 116 -6.70 15.71 -8.47
N GLY A 117 -5.74 16.24 -9.23
CA GLY A 117 -4.72 15.43 -9.89
C GLY A 117 -3.82 14.66 -8.91
N LEU A 118 -3.39 15.30 -7.82
CA LEU A 118 -2.59 14.64 -6.79
C LEU A 118 -3.37 13.54 -6.04
N ILE A 119 -4.64 13.79 -5.73
CA ILE A 119 -5.54 12.80 -5.12
C ILE A 119 -5.73 11.61 -6.07
N ILE A 120 -5.95 11.86 -7.36
CA ILE A 120 -6.07 10.79 -8.36
C ILE A 120 -4.79 9.94 -8.39
N LEU A 121 -3.62 10.58 -8.45
CA LEU A 121 -2.33 9.87 -8.44
C LEU A 121 -2.15 9.04 -7.17
N PHE A 122 -2.46 9.61 -6.01
CA PHE A 122 -2.37 8.93 -4.72
C PHE A 122 -3.30 7.71 -4.66
N GLN A 123 -4.56 7.85 -5.06
CA GLN A 123 -5.55 6.76 -5.00
C GLN A 123 -5.26 5.64 -6.01
N VAL A 124 -4.83 5.98 -7.22
CA VAL A 124 -4.38 4.97 -8.20
C VAL A 124 -3.14 4.23 -7.69
N GLY A 125 -2.18 4.96 -7.12
CA GLY A 125 -1.01 4.37 -6.47
C GLY A 125 -1.40 3.43 -5.34
N TRP A 126 -2.31 3.88 -4.47
CA TRP A 126 -2.80 3.12 -3.32
C TRP A 126 -3.46 1.80 -3.75
N ALA A 127 -4.36 1.86 -4.73
CA ALA A 127 -5.02 0.68 -5.29
C ALA A 127 -3.99 -0.29 -5.91
N THR A 128 -2.97 0.25 -6.58
CA THR A 128 -1.91 -0.54 -7.20
C THR A 128 -1.07 -1.31 -6.17
N VAL A 129 -0.67 -0.66 -5.08
CA VAL A 129 0.07 -1.31 -3.98
C VAL A 129 -0.81 -2.38 -3.32
N GLN A 130 -2.06 -2.04 -3.01
CA GLN A 130 -3.02 -2.94 -2.37
C GLN A 130 -3.19 -4.24 -3.16
N ILE A 131 -3.54 -4.14 -4.45
CA ILE A 131 -3.84 -5.32 -5.27
C ILE A 131 -2.58 -6.14 -5.56
N SER A 132 -1.46 -5.50 -5.88
CA SER A 132 -0.20 -6.21 -6.11
C SER A 132 0.30 -6.92 -4.85
N HIS A 133 0.21 -6.30 -3.67
CA HIS A 133 0.63 -6.92 -2.41
C HIS A 133 -0.24 -8.13 -2.05
N LEU A 134 -1.57 -7.99 -2.14
CA LEU A 134 -2.51 -9.08 -1.88
C LEU A 134 -2.30 -10.26 -2.84
N ALA A 135 -2.01 -9.99 -4.11
CA ALA A 135 -1.72 -11.03 -5.09
C ALA A 135 -0.37 -11.73 -4.86
N ILE A 136 0.60 -11.12 -4.18
CA ILE A 136 1.86 -11.78 -3.81
C ILE A 136 1.64 -12.84 -2.71
N ILE A 137 0.69 -12.64 -1.78
CA ILE A 137 0.41 -13.56 -0.66
C ILE A 137 0.23 -15.02 -1.13
N PRO A 138 -0.73 -15.33 -2.03
CA PRO A 138 -0.93 -16.71 -2.47
C PRO A 138 0.23 -17.24 -3.32
N CYS A 139 1.00 -16.39 -4.00
CA CYS A 139 2.13 -16.84 -4.81
C CYS A 139 3.31 -17.34 -3.98
N ILE A 140 3.52 -16.79 -2.78
CA ILE A 140 4.62 -17.20 -1.89
C ILE A 140 4.19 -18.23 -0.86
N SER A 141 2.89 -18.35 -0.63
CA SER A 141 2.34 -19.28 0.34
C SER A 141 2.28 -20.71 -0.21
N GLN A 142 2.55 -21.69 0.65
CA GLN A 142 2.51 -23.11 0.29
C GLN A 142 1.10 -23.68 0.43
N ASP A 143 0.35 -23.22 1.45
CA ASP A 143 -0.97 -23.73 1.83
C ASP A 143 -1.91 -22.59 2.22
N HIS A 144 -3.22 -22.85 2.23
CA HIS A 144 -4.24 -21.89 2.63
C HIS A 144 -4.03 -21.34 4.05
N THR A 145 -3.62 -22.19 5.00
CA THR A 145 -3.31 -21.77 6.38
C THR A 145 -2.16 -20.77 6.43
N HIS A 146 -1.14 -20.97 5.61
CA HIS A 146 0.01 -20.07 5.58
C HIS A 146 -0.34 -18.73 4.91
N SER A 147 -1.25 -18.70 3.94
CA SER A 147 -1.78 -17.47 3.36
C SER A 147 -2.59 -16.69 4.39
N ALA A 148 -3.38 -17.39 5.20
CA ALA A 148 -4.15 -16.80 6.30
C ALA A 148 -3.23 -16.21 7.38
N ASP A 149 -2.15 -16.90 7.75
CA ASP A 149 -1.13 -16.39 8.69
C ASP A 149 -0.51 -15.07 8.19
N LEU A 150 -0.07 -15.04 6.93
CA LEU A 150 0.55 -13.85 6.33
C LEU A 150 -0.44 -12.67 6.26
N THR A 151 -1.69 -12.97 5.91
CA THR A 151 -2.78 -12.00 5.90
C THR A 151 -3.05 -11.45 7.30
N THR A 152 -3.03 -12.31 8.32
CA THR A 152 -3.21 -11.92 9.72
C THR A 152 -2.08 -10.99 10.18
N ILE A 153 -0.82 -11.32 9.86
CA ILE A 153 0.34 -10.47 10.18
C ILE A 153 0.20 -9.11 9.51
N ARG A 154 -0.24 -9.05 8.25
CA ARG A 154 -0.49 -7.79 7.52
C ARG A 154 -1.54 -6.94 8.22
N TYR A 155 -2.69 -7.50 8.58
CA TYR A 155 -3.73 -6.75 9.29
C TYR A 155 -3.29 -6.29 10.68
N ALA A 156 -2.54 -7.10 11.41
CA ALA A 156 -1.95 -6.70 12.69
C ALA A 156 -0.99 -5.51 12.52
N ALA A 157 -0.14 -5.55 11.48
CA ALA A 157 0.74 -4.42 11.14
C ALA A 157 -0.05 -3.16 10.78
N SER A 158 -1.16 -3.28 10.05
CA SER A 158 -2.06 -2.17 9.71
C SER A 158 -2.64 -1.48 10.96
N VAL A 159 -3.07 -2.27 11.96
CA VAL A 159 -3.52 -1.74 13.26
C VAL A 159 -2.40 -0.98 13.97
N CYS A 160 -1.18 -1.53 13.99
CA CYS A 160 -0.02 -0.83 14.55
C CYS A 160 0.25 0.49 13.81
N CYS A 161 0.13 0.52 12.48
CA CYS A 161 0.28 1.73 11.68
C CYS A 161 -0.72 2.82 12.10
N GLY A 162 -1.99 2.47 12.30
CA GLY A 162 -3.01 3.39 12.80
C GLY A 162 -2.65 4.00 14.16
N ILE A 163 -2.17 3.17 15.10
CA ILE A 163 -1.69 3.63 16.42
C ILE A 163 -0.47 4.56 16.27
N THR A 164 0.49 4.19 15.43
CA THR A 164 1.70 5.00 15.16
C THR A 164 1.34 6.37 14.58
N VAL A 165 0.42 6.44 13.62
CA VAL A 165 -0.06 7.71 13.03
C VAL A 165 -0.71 8.58 14.09
N TYR A 166 -1.55 8.00 14.95
CA TYR A 166 -2.15 8.73 16.06
C TYR A 166 -1.10 9.29 17.03
N LEU A 167 -0.12 8.49 17.45
CA LEU A 167 0.94 8.90 18.37
C LEU A 167 1.82 10.00 17.77
N ILE A 168 2.22 9.88 16.51
CA ILE A 168 3.03 10.90 15.81
C ILE A 168 2.23 12.20 15.69
N THR A 169 0.97 12.11 15.27
CA THR A 169 0.10 13.29 15.11
C THR A 169 -0.11 13.98 16.47
N TRP A 170 -0.37 13.21 17.52
CA TRP A 170 -0.49 13.74 18.87
C TRP A 170 0.79 14.42 19.36
N MET A 171 1.95 13.80 19.13
CA MET A 171 3.25 14.36 19.51
C MET A 171 3.53 15.69 18.80
N VAL A 172 3.33 15.76 17.48
CA VAL A 172 3.59 16.96 16.68
C VAL A 172 2.60 18.08 17.00
N LEU A 173 1.32 17.76 17.21
CA LEU A 173 0.30 18.77 17.52
C LEU A 173 0.39 19.29 18.97
N LYS A 174 0.88 18.49 19.93
CA LYS A 174 1.06 18.92 21.33
C LYS A 174 2.21 19.89 21.57
N THR A 175 3.11 20.08 20.62
CA THR A 175 4.29 20.96 20.79
C THR A 175 3.93 22.44 20.94
N THR A 176 2.71 22.86 20.63
CA THR A 176 2.26 24.26 20.82
C THR A 176 1.47 24.46 22.10
N GLN A 177 1.89 25.46 22.88
CA GLN A 177 1.39 25.82 24.21
C GLN A 177 -0.01 26.48 24.21
N TYR A 178 -0.57 26.78 23.03
CA TYR A 178 -1.92 27.32 22.84
C TYR A 178 -2.82 26.28 22.17
N VAL A 179 -3.68 25.65 22.96
CA VAL A 179 -4.50 24.49 22.57
C VAL A 179 -5.78 24.89 21.82
N ASP A 180 -6.10 26.17 21.74
CA ASP A 180 -7.50 26.57 21.51
C ASP A 180 -7.89 26.91 20.07
N LYS A 181 -6.96 27.09 19.13
CA LYS A 181 -7.31 27.30 17.70
C LYS A 181 -6.25 26.73 16.75
N PHE A 182 -6.56 25.58 16.15
CA PHE A 182 -5.85 25.12 14.95
C PHE A 182 -6.14 26.05 13.77
N GLY A 183 -5.14 26.31 12.93
CA GLY A 183 -5.29 27.23 11.80
C GLY A 183 -4.23 27.08 10.70
N PRO A 184 -4.14 28.04 9.78
CA PRO A 184 -3.19 28.00 8.65
C PRO A 184 -1.73 27.91 9.06
N ASP A 185 -1.39 28.46 10.22
CA ASP A 185 -0.04 28.41 10.77
C ASP A 185 0.42 26.99 11.10
N ASP A 186 -0.50 26.03 11.28
CA ASP A 186 -0.17 24.63 11.55
C ASP A 186 0.22 23.83 10.29
N PHE A 187 0.26 24.46 9.11
CA PHE A 187 0.63 23.79 7.86
C PHE A 187 1.94 23.01 7.96
N TYR A 188 2.97 23.60 8.57
CA TYR A 188 4.28 22.96 8.69
C TYR A 188 4.22 21.67 9.50
N LYS A 189 3.33 21.58 10.50
CA LYS A 189 3.13 20.40 11.34
C LYS A 189 2.60 19.21 10.52
N PHE A 190 1.59 19.46 9.68
CA PHE A 190 1.03 18.42 8.80
C PHE A 190 2.05 17.97 7.74
N ARG A 191 2.84 18.89 7.22
CA ARG A 191 3.96 18.57 6.33
C ARG A 191 5.01 17.70 7.02
N GLU A 192 5.37 18.02 8.26
CA GLU A 192 6.32 17.22 9.06
C GLU A 192 5.78 15.80 9.34
N ILE A 193 4.50 15.68 9.73
CA ILE A 193 3.85 14.38 9.89
C ILE A 193 3.94 13.58 8.59
N ALA A 194 3.59 14.18 7.45
CA ALA A 194 3.63 13.50 6.16
C ALA A 194 5.05 13.03 5.78
N PHE A 195 6.09 13.83 6.04
CA PHE A 195 7.48 13.45 5.79
C PHE A 195 8.00 12.38 6.73
N ILE A 196 7.71 12.46 8.03
CA ILE A 196 8.09 11.42 9.00
C ILE A 196 7.48 10.08 8.61
N LEU A 197 6.17 10.07 8.31
CA LEU A 197 5.47 8.85 7.89
C LEU A 197 5.98 8.32 6.55
N SER A 198 6.29 9.21 5.60
CA SER A 198 6.88 8.79 4.32
C SER A 198 8.27 8.20 4.49
N PHE A 199 9.09 8.73 5.39
CA PHE A 199 10.39 8.15 5.71
C PHE A 199 10.26 6.74 6.31
N ILE A 200 9.38 6.58 7.30
CA ILE A 200 9.09 5.27 7.92
C ILE A 200 8.55 4.29 6.86
N GLY A 201 7.63 4.75 6.02
CA GLY A 201 7.03 3.96 4.95
C GLY A 201 8.03 3.49 3.91
N ILE A 202 8.87 4.39 3.39
CA ILE A 202 9.94 4.05 2.44
C ILE A 202 10.92 3.06 3.06
N PHE A 203 11.33 3.28 4.31
CA PHE A 203 12.20 2.34 5.02
C PHE A 203 11.57 0.95 5.13
N SER A 204 10.28 0.87 5.46
CA SER A 204 9.54 -0.39 5.48
C SER A 204 9.45 -1.05 4.10
N SER A 205 9.20 -0.29 3.04
CA SER A 205 9.17 -0.79 1.67
C SER A 205 10.54 -1.34 1.24
N LEU A 206 11.65 -0.70 1.63
CA LEU A 206 13.00 -1.22 1.36
C LEU A 206 13.23 -2.58 2.04
N LEU A 207 12.82 -2.71 3.31
CA LEU A 207 12.90 -3.98 4.04
C LEU A 207 12.06 -5.08 3.38
N PHE A 208 10.89 -4.73 2.85
CA PHE A 208 10.07 -5.64 2.06
C PHE A 208 10.79 -6.11 0.78
N TYR A 209 11.40 -5.21 0.00
CA TYR A 209 12.12 -5.61 -1.21
C TYR A 209 13.34 -6.48 -0.91
N CYS A 210 14.09 -6.17 0.16
CA CYS A 210 15.18 -7.01 0.63
C CYS A 210 14.69 -8.41 1.02
N GLY A 211 13.60 -8.49 1.80
CA GLY A 211 12.99 -9.76 2.19
C GLY A 211 12.47 -10.56 0.99
N LEU A 212 11.84 -9.88 0.03
CA LEU A 212 11.29 -10.50 -1.17
C LEU A 212 12.37 -11.02 -2.11
N HIS A 213 13.51 -10.33 -2.22
CA HIS A 213 14.66 -10.78 -3.00
C HIS A 213 15.26 -12.06 -2.42
N ALA A 214 15.40 -12.15 -1.09
CA ALA A 214 15.89 -13.34 -0.40
C ALA A 214 14.98 -14.57 -0.62
N VAL A 215 13.65 -14.37 -0.70
CA VAL A 215 12.69 -15.45 -0.99
C VAL A 215 12.81 -15.92 -2.44
N ASN A 216 12.91 -14.99 -3.40
CA ASN A 216 13.01 -15.33 -4.83
C ASN A 216 14.30 -16.10 -5.14
N TYR A 217 15.43 -15.64 -4.58
CA TYR A 217 16.72 -16.30 -4.72
C TYR A 217 16.70 -17.74 -4.18
N ARG A 218 16.03 -17.98 -3.05
CA ARG A 218 15.89 -19.32 -2.49
C ARG A 218 15.07 -20.23 -3.40
N TYR A 219 14.01 -19.71 -4.02
CA TYR A 219 13.17 -20.48 -4.95
C TYR A 219 13.91 -20.82 -6.25
N GLU A 220 14.63 -19.86 -6.85
CA GLU A 220 15.43 -20.10 -8.07
C GLU A 220 16.53 -21.13 -7.83
N ASN A 221 17.29 -21.04 -6.72
CA ASN A 221 18.32 -22.02 -6.39
C ASN A 221 17.76 -23.43 -6.11
N LEU A 222 16.59 -23.53 -5.47
CA LEU A 222 15.91 -24.81 -5.27
C LEU A 222 15.40 -25.41 -6.60
N SER A 223 14.95 -24.56 -7.53
CA SER A 223 14.49 -24.98 -8.85
C SER A 223 15.64 -25.47 -9.73
N GLU A 224 16.79 -24.76 -9.72
CA GLU A 224 18.01 -25.15 -10.43
C GLU A 224 18.64 -26.41 -9.85
N SER A 225 18.73 -26.51 -8.51
CA SER A 225 19.24 -27.71 -7.83
C SER A 225 18.40 -28.96 -8.09
N ASN A 226 17.10 -28.79 -8.38
CA ASN A 226 16.18 -29.90 -8.64
C ASN A 226 15.94 -30.16 -10.14
N GLY A 227 16.65 -29.48 -11.05
CA GLY A 227 16.51 -29.65 -12.49
C GLY A 227 15.11 -29.28 -13.05
N LEU A 228 14.32 -28.54 -12.28
CA LEU A 228 12.98 -28.09 -12.69
C LEU A 228 13.12 -26.81 -13.51
N LEU A 229 13.25 -26.96 -14.83
CA LEU A 229 13.09 -25.86 -15.76
C LEU A 229 11.66 -25.31 -15.65
N ARG A 230 11.57 -24.04 -15.23
CA ARG A 230 10.47 -23.05 -15.30
C ARG A 230 9.01 -23.54 -15.32
N PRO A 231 8.11 -22.97 -14.49
CA PRO A 231 6.68 -23.20 -14.66
C PRO A 231 6.19 -22.58 -15.96
N GLN A 232 5.75 -23.45 -16.88
CA GLN A 232 5.00 -23.12 -18.07
C GLN A 232 3.63 -22.52 -17.67
N SER A 233 3.29 -21.38 -18.28
CA SER A 233 2.06 -20.61 -18.12
C SER A 233 0.80 -21.50 -17.99
N SER A 234 0.17 -21.48 -16.83
CA SER A 234 -0.96 -22.34 -16.43
C SER A 234 -2.33 -21.91 -16.98
N LEU A 235 -2.38 -21.12 -18.07
CA LEU A 235 -3.65 -20.74 -18.73
C LEU A 235 -4.44 -21.94 -19.26
N LEU A 236 -3.78 -23.08 -19.51
CA LEU A 236 -4.43 -24.28 -20.04
C LEU A 236 -5.14 -25.13 -18.96
N LYS A 237 -4.89 -24.92 -17.66
CA LYS A 237 -5.56 -25.70 -16.60
C LYS A 237 -6.90 -25.10 -16.16
N THR A 238 -7.10 -23.78 -16.32
CA THR A 238 -8.35 -23.12 -15.93
C THR A 238 -9.53 -23.58 -16.80
N SER A 239 -9.31 -23.86 -18.09
CA SER A 239 -10.39 -24.29 -18.99
C SER A 239 -10.90 -25.71 -18.69
N ILE A 240 -10.07 -26.58 -18.10
CA ILE A 240 -10.47 -27.96 -17.73
C ILE A 240 -11.28 -27.95 -16.43
N ILE A 241 -10.93 -27.10 -15.47
CA ILE A 241 -11.64 -27.00 -14.18
C ILE A 241 -13.09 -26.53 -14.39
N TYR A 242 -13.32 -25.58 -15.31
CA TYR A 242 -14.67 -25.11 -15.64
C TYR A 242 -15.56 -26.18 -16.29
N GLN A 243 -14.99 -27.16 -17.00
CA GLN A 243 -15.80 -28.24 -17.59
C GLN A 243 -16.17 -29.32 -16.58
N VAL A 244 -15.37 -29.53 -15.52
CA VAL A 244 -15.68 -30.53 -14.48
C VAL A 244 -16.73 -29.99 -13.49
N SER A 245 -16.87 -28.68 -13.34
CA SER A 245 -17.90 -28.07 -12.47
C SER A 245 -19.31 -27.99 -13.10
N LEU A 246 -19.46 -28.38 -14.36
CA LEU A 246 -20.71 -28.34 -15.13
C LEU A 246 -21.27 -29.75 -15.45
N LEU A 247 -20.68 -30.79 -14.88
CA LEU A 247 -21.19 -32.18 -14.83
C LEU A 247 -21.58 -32.52 -13.40
#